data_AF-A0A918I567-F1
#
_entry.id   AF-A0A918I567-F1
#
_cell.length_a   1.000
_cell.length_b   1.000
_cell.length_c   1.000
_cell.angle_alpha   90.00
_cell.angle_beta   90.00
_cell.angle_gamma   90.00
#
_symmetry.space_group_name_H-M   'P 1'
#
loop_
_entity.id
_entity.type
_entity.pdbx_description
1 polymer ?
#
loop_
_entity_poly.entity_id
_entity_poly.type
_entity_poly.pdbx_seq_one_letter_code
_entity_poly.pdbx_strand_id
1 'polypeptide(L)'
;MARDRRRILRGGTSLLVAAALPAGSASAKSASPRRAAVGPMSSVNVTDLGAVGDGSTDDTQAFETAYALAATHVRGGVGRLVVEIPAGDFLITRPHALLNGVTPSRPANGLRFVGAGKNMTALVFRPDTGPGSYLCRNEDTWSNLSFERMQFRSDTPGASFFSSYSTGLAQDYRFSECEWLGEWEYGLALDGTNTNSEMLWQACTVAGSYRKAFLYSGITGHAQTTPNDQDQFLNYWFTDMKVEYEWGNFLEFPYGGSISCRGGSYIITGKRPVRTEEYGTTSTFFRFPVSRHHDSVQRFHAQDIRFEVRSPDVRVIDCVWSSGTVHFADCDDTANAFMDFSAEVRPHQYSVGPRGPLIRYDSCQLVGRHQYRTTHRQDTQPAVVRYDMCLLRNHPQSEFAVTDGAGANPARFVRFTDCLGTGPAGDTPAPPPSTDPAVPPGRTSPTD
;
A
#
# COMPACT_ATOMS: atom_id res chain seq x y z
N MET A 1 9.28 -44.77 31.29
CA MET A 1 10.48 -43.91 31.25
C MET A 1 10.06 -42.55 30.71
N ALA A 2 9.94 -41.57 31.60
CA ALA A 2 9.59 -40.19 31.29
C ALA A 2 10.77 -39.31 31.74
N ARG A 3 11.11 -38.28 30.97
CA ARG A 3 11.97 -37.19 31.45
C ARG A 3 11.29 -35.86 31.19
N ASP A 4 10.97 -35.23 32.31
CA ASP A 4 10.62 -33.83 32.47
C ASP A 4 11.85 -33.06 33.01
N ARG A 5 11.77 -31.72 32.95
CA ARG A 5 12.54 -30.61 33.56
C ARG A 5 13.19 -29.70 32.51
N ARG A 6 12.51 -28.61 32.12
CA ARG A 6 12.37 -27.29 32.81
C ARG A 6 13.68 -26.51 32.96
N ARG A 7 13.70 -25.29 32.41
CA ARG A 7 14.04 -24.08 33.17
C ARG A 7 13.20 -22.88 32.69
N ILE A 8 12.58 -22.25 33.69
CA ILE A 8 11.83 -21.00 33.72
C ILE A 8 12.73 -19.96 34.39
N LEU A 9 12.61 -18.69 34.00
CA LEU A 9 12.71 -17.47 34.84
C LEU A 9 12.05 -16.35 34.00
N ARG A 10 10.85 -15.81 34.29
CA ARG A 10 10.38 -14.99 35.44
C ARG A 10 11.39 -13.89 35.80
N GLY A 11 11.05 -12.61 35.92
CA GLY A 11 9.77 -11.89 35.94
C GLY A 11 10.05 -10.44 36.36
N GLY A 12 9.06 -9.56 36.29
CA GLY A 12 9.21 -8.20 36.82
C GLY A 12 8.13 -7.20 36.43
N THR A 13 6.86 -7.50 36.72
CA THR A 13 5.79 -6.50 36.83
C THR A 13 5.96 -5.72 38.14
N SER A 14 5.96 -4.39 38.08
CA SER A 14 5.89 -3.53 39.27
C SER A 14 4.68 -2.60 39.21
N LEU A 15 4.09 -2.47 40.39
CA LEU A 15 2.80 -1.90 40.76
C LEU A 15 2.62 -0.41 40.43
N LEU A 16 1.36 -0.06 40.10
CA LEU A 16 0.80 1.28 40.16
C LEU A 16 0.69 1.74 41.63
N VAL A 17 1.27 2.90 41.95
CA VAL A 17 0.91 3.69 43.13
C VAL A 17 0.66 5.12 42.65
N ALA A 18 -0.58 5.57 42.82
CA ALA A 18 -0.99 6.95 42.62
C ALA A 18 -0.57 7.80 43.83
N ALA A 19 0.10 8.91 43.57
CA ALA A 19 0.25 10.01 44.53
C ALA A 19 0.10 11.34 43.77
N ALA A 20 -0.75 12.20 44.31
CA ALA A 20 -1.13 13.48 43.73
C ALA A 20 -0.21 14.63 44.18
N LEU A 21 0.17 15.47 43.20
CA LEU A 21 0.51 16.92 43.24
C LEU A 21 1.77 17.35 44.05
N PRO A 22 2.44 18.50 43.73
CA PRO A 22 1.95 19.67 42.99
C PRO A 22 2.84 20.19 41.83
N ALA A 23 2.27 21.10 41.05
CA ALA A 23 2.95 21.94 40.07
C ALA A 23 3.99 22.85 40.75
N GLY A 24 5.19 22.89 40.18
CA GLY A 24 6.27 23.78 40.58
C GLY A 24 7.24 23.97 39.43
N SER A 25 7.12 25.11 38.75
CA SER A 25 8.09 25.60 37.77
C SER A 25 9.46 25.76 38.41
N ALA A 26 10.47 25.07 37.88
CA ALA A 26 11.86 25.39 38.14
C ALA A 26 12.68 25.13 36.87
N SER A 27 13.12 26.24 36.27
CA SER A 27 14.09 26.26 35.17
C SER A 27 15.43 25.73 35.69
N ALA A 28 15.85 24.56 35.21
CA ALA A 28 17.16 24.00 35.49
C ALA A 28 17.93 23.82 34.19
N LYS A 29 18.81 24.78 33.89
CA LYS A 29 19.95 24.56 33.01
C LYS A 29 20.81 23.46 33.64
N SER A 30 20.80 22.27 33.06
CA SER A 30 21.84 21.27 33.33
C SER A 30 22.15 20.49 32.05
N ALA A 31 23.43 20.16 31.93
CA ALA A 31 24.15 19.92 30.70
C ALA A 31 23.59 18.77 29.85
N SER A 32 23.55 19.00 28.54
CA SER A 32 23.41 17.92 27.56
C SER A 32 24.54 16.90 27.78
N PRO A 33 24.23 15.60 27.93
CA PRO A 33 25.25 14.59 27.67
C PRO A 33 25.63 14.74 26.21
N ARG A 34 26.91 15.03 25.95
CA ARG A 34 27.52 14.96 24.61
C ARG A 34 27.08 13.63 23.98
N ARG A 35 26.12 13.70 23.05
CA ARG A 35 25.98 12.69 22.01
C ARG A 35 27.37 12.54 21.41
N ALA A 36 27.93 11.34 21.47
CA ALA A 36 29.06 11.00 20.62
C ALA A 36 28.66 11.41 19.21
N ALA A 37 29.38 12.39 18.65
CA ALA A 37 29.16 12.83 17.29
C ALA A 37 29.31 11.59 16.42
N VAL A 38 28.22 11.16 15.79
CA VAL A 38 28.30 10.34 14.59
C VAL A 38 29.23 11.14 13.67
N GLY A 39 30.40 10.60 13.35
CA GLY A 39 31.35 11.28 12.46
C GLY A 39 30.62 11.72 11.17
N PRO A 40 31.11 12.75 10.47
CA PRO A 40 30.45 13.26 9.27
C PRO A 40 30.12 12.08 8.35
N MET A 41 28.85 11.94 7.94
CA MET A 41 28.51 10.98 6.89
C MET A 41 29.34 11.34 5.67
N SER A 42 30.14 10.40 5.19
CA SER A 42 30.83 10.56 3.91
C SER A 42 29.79 10.52 2.80
N SER A 43 29.95 11.34 1.77
CA SER A 43 29.21 11.20 0.51
C SER A 43 30.16 10.97 -0.65
N VAL A 44 29.65 10.39 -1.73
CA VAL A 44 30.33 10.26 -3.01
C VAL A 44 29.38 10.72 -4.12
N ASN A 45 29.86 11.56 -5.02
CA ASN A 45 29.09 11.96 -6.19
C ASN A 45 29.40 11.02 -7.36
N VAL A 46 28.37 10.55 -8.08
CA VAL A 46 28.56 9.66 -9.24
C VAL A 46 29.37 10.31 -10.37
N THR A 47 29.38 11.65 -10.49
CA THR A 47 30.21 12.35 -11.50
C THR A 47 31.69 12.31 -11.18
N ASP A 48 32.06 12.23 -9.88
CA ASP A 48 33.45 12.02 -9.46
C ASP A 48 33.95 10.62 -9.84
N LEU A 49 33.02 9.71 -10.16
CA LEU A 49 33.28 8.34 -10.59
C LEU A 49 33.12 8.17 -12.12
N GLY A 50 32.97 9.26 -12.85
CA GLY A 50 32.95 9.28 -14.31
C GLY A 50 31.56 9.29 -14.94
N ALA A 51 30.47 9.41 -14.16
CA ALA A 51 29.15 9.65 -14.74
C ALA A 51 29.09 11.04 -15.41
N VAL A 52 28.46 11.12 -16.57
CA VAL A 52 28.28 12.34 -17.37
C VAL A 52 26.88 12.93 -17.18
N GLY A 53 25.83 12.10 -17.18
CA GLY A 53 24.46 12.58 -16.95
C GLY A 53 23.85 13.36 -18.12
N ASP A 54 24.24 13.04 -19.36
CA ASP A 54 23.76 13.70 -20.59
C ASP A 54 22.62 12.95 -21.33
N GLY A 55 22.17 11.81 -20.78
CA GLY A 55 21.11 10.95 -21.31
C GLY A 55 21.55 10.02 -22.44
N SER A 56 22.82 10.05 -22.85
CA SER A 56 23.36 9.34 -24.01
C SER A 56 24.63 8.54 -23.72
N THR A 57 25.52 9.07 -22.88
CA THR A 57 26.70 8.38 -22.39
C THR A 57 26.28 7.29 -21.42
N ASP A 58 26.81 6.08 -21.59
CA ASP A 58 26.54 4.98 -20.67
C ASP A 58 27.24 5.21 -19.32
N ASP A 59 26.45 5.58 -18.32
CA ASP A 59 26.91 5.90 -16.96
C ASP A 59 27.00 4.67 -16.05
N THR A 60 26.69 3.47 -16.57
CA THR A 60 26.52 2.27 -15.75
C THR A 60 27.71 1.98 -14.85
N GLN A 61 28.94 2.11 -15.37
CA GLN A 61 30.15 1.79 -14.60
C GLN A 61 30.32 2.72 -13.38
N ALA A 62 29.93 4.00 -13.49
CA ALA A 62 30.02 4.95 -12.40
C ALA A 62 29.07 4.58 -11.26
N PHE A 63 27.84 4.15 -11.57
CA PHE A 63 26.86 3.69 -10.59
C PHE A 63 27.29 2.39 -9.90
N GLU A 64 27.79 1.42 -10.66
CA GLU A 64 28.35 0.18 -10.10
C GLU A 64 29.50 0.47 -9.13
N THR A 65 30.37 1.41 -9.50
CA THR A 65 31.49 1.85 -8.67
C THR A 65 31.01 2.57 -7.41
N ALA A 66 30.00 3.44 -7.52
CA ALA A 66 29.39 4.14 -6.39
C ALA A 66 28.81 3.16 -5.37
N TYR A 67 28.06 2.16 -5.85
CA TYR A 67 27.50 1.11 -5.02
C TYR A 67 28.59 0.25 -4.35
N ALA A 68 29.59 -0.20 -5.10
CA ALA A 68 30.71 -0.96 -4.57
C ALA A 68 31.46 -0.17 -3.48
N LEU A 69 31.67 1.13 -3.69
CA LEU A 69 32.25 2.02 -2.69
C LEU A 69 31.38 2.08 -1.43
N ALA A 70 30.06 2.23 -1.57
CA ALA A 70 29.15 2.24 -0.43
C ALA A 70 29.19 0.94 0.37
N ALA A 71 29.23 -0.21 -0.30
CA ALA A 71 29.36 -1.52 0.32
C ALA A 71 30.69 -1.68 1.08
N THR A 72 31.81 -1.19 0.55
CA THR A 72 33.12 -1.23 1.24
C THR A 72 33.20 -0.28 2.44
N HIS A 73 32.31 0.72 2.51
CA HIS A 73 32.21 1.67 3.63
C HIS A 73 31.32 1.18 4.78
N VAL A 74 30.82 -0.05 4.72
CA VAL A 74 30.12 -0.67 5.84
C VAL A 74 31.09 -0.92 6.99
N ARG A 75 30.73 -0.46 8.19
CA ARG A 75 31.50 -0.62 9.43
C ARG A 75 30.57 -1.02 10.57
N GLY A 76 30.85 -2.18 11.17
CA GLY A 76 30.01 -2.73 12.24
C GLY A 76 28.58 -3.05 11.80
N GLY A 77 28.39 -3.45 10.54
CA GLY A 77 27.06 -3.74 9.97
C GLY A 77 26.24 -2.49 9.60
N VAL A 78 26.86 -1.30 9.59
CA VAL A 78 26.18 -0.04 9.26
C VAL A 78 26.85 0.61 8.04
N GLY A 79 26.07 0.94 7.02
CA GLY A 79 26.53 1.74 5.89
C GLY A 79 26.65 3.22 6.27
N ARG A 80 27.71 3.86 5.78
CA ARG A 80 28.12 5.22 6.18
C ARG A 80 28.38 6.16 5.02
N LEU A 81 28.09 5.70 3.80
CA LEU A 81 28.28 6.47 2.57
C LEU A 81 26.91 6.81 1.99
N VAL A 82 26.72 8.08 1.65
CA VAL A 82 25.59 8.54 0.83
C VAL A 82 26.05 8.63 -0.62
N VAL A 83 25.29 8.04 -1.54
CA VAL A 83 25.52 8.18 -2.98
C VAL A 83 24.71 9.39 -3.47
N GLU A 84 25.42 10.44 -3.88
CA GLU A 84 24.84 11.67 -4.43
C GLU A 84 24.78 11.60 -5.95
N ILE A 85 23.63 11.94 -6.50
CA ILE A 85 23.36 11.93 -7.94
C ILE A 85 22.92 13.35 -8.33
N PRO A 86 23.75 14.13 -9.04
CA PRO A 86 23.42 15.51 -9.36
C PRO A 86 22.29 15.58 -10.40
N ALA A 87 21.90 16.80 -10.78
CA ALA A 87 20.95 16.98 -11.87
C ALA A 87 21.56 16.46 -13.19
N GLY A 88 20.75 15.78 -13.99
CA GLY A 88 21.16 15.11 -15.23
C GLY A 88 20.32 13.88 -15.53
N ASP A 89 20.42 13.41 -16.76
CA ASP A 89 19.82 12.17 -17.24
C ASP A 89 20.92 11.11 -17.34
N PHE A 90 20.88 10.07 -16.52
CA PHE A 90 21.94 9.06 -16.47
C PHE A 90 21.48 7.79 -17.16
N LEU A 91 22.13 7.41 -18.27
CA LEU A 91 21.80 6.19 -19.01
C LEU A 91 22.44 4.99 -18.32
N ILE A 92 21.62 4.02 -17.92
CA ILE A 92 22.05 2.77 -17.27
C ILE A 92 21.60 1.59 -18.13
N THR A 93 22.56 0.82 -18.64
CA THR A 93 22.34 -0.25 -19.63
C THR A 93 22.49 -1.65 -19.04
N ARG A 94 23.04 -1.81 -17.82
CA ARG A 94 23.21 -3.12 -17.20
C ARG A 94 22.32 -3.30 -15.96
N PRO A 95 21.69 -4.48 -15.79
CA PRO A 95 20.96 -4.80 -14.57
C PRO A 95 21.81 -4.68 -13.29
N HIS A 96 21.16 -4.34 -12.19
CA HIS A 96 21.72 -4.23 -10.84
C HIS A 96 22.78 -3.14 -10.64
N ALA A 97 22.95 -2.26 -11.63
CA ALA A 97 23.97 -1.23 -11.61
C ALA A 97 23.80 -0.21 -10.49
N LEU A 98 22.56 0.11 -10.10
CA LEU A 98 22.30 1.06 -9.01
C LEU A 98 22.49 0.39 -7.64
N LEU A 99 22.03 -0.85 -7.49
CA LEU A 99 22.15 -1.62 -6.26
C LEU A 99 22.25 -3.11 -6.59
N ASN A 100 23.38 -3.74 -6.23
CA ASN A 100 23.61 -5.18 -6.35
C ASN A 100 23.86 -5.81 -4.97
N GLY A 101 22.79 -5.97 -4.20
CA GLY A 101 22.71 -6.41 -2.81
C GLY A 101 23.04 -7.88 -2.60
N VAL A 102 24.08 -8.37 -3.25
CA VAL A 102 24.87 -9.55 -2.86
C VAL A 102 26.14 -9.14 -2.10
N THR A 103 26.38 -7.83 -1.97
CA THR A 103 27.44 -7.23 -1.17
C THR A 103 26.89 -6.15 -0.24
N PRO A 104 27.55 -5.84 0.88
CA PRO A 104 28.70 -6.55 1.47
C PRO A 104 28.38 -8.01 1.85
N SER A 105 29.41 -8.81 2.11
CA SER A 105 29.27 -10.26 2.41
C SER A 105 28.55 -10.57 3.74
N ARG A 106 28.26 -9.54 4.53
CA ARG A 106 27.45 -9.64 5.75
C ARG A 106 26.34 -8.60 5.66
N PRO A 107 25.15 -8.88 6.21
CA PRO A 107 24.05 -7.94 6.18
C PRO A 107 24.43 -6.58 6.75
N ALA A 108 23.88 -5.53 6.16
CA ALA A 108 24.14 -4.14 6.50
C ALA A 108 22.86 -3.33 6.65
N ASN A 109 22.91 -2.32 7.51
CA ASN A 109 21.83 -1.37 7.75
C ASN A 109 22.25 0.01 7.26
N GLY A 110 21.39 0.66 6.48
CA GLY A 110 21.59 2.04 6.04
C GLY A 110 22.36 2.15 4.74
N LEU A 111 21.67 2.43 3.65
CA LEU A 111 22.26 2.86 2.38
C LEU A 111 21.31 3.88 1.74
N ARG A 112 21.86 4.99 1.25
CA ARG A 112 21.08 6.14 0.79
C ARG A 112 21.56 6.61 -0.57
N PHE A 113 20.60 6.82 -1.47
CA PHE A 113 20.78 7.45 -2.77
C PHE A 113 19.98 8.75 -2.80
N VAL A 114 20.63 9.86 -3.14
CA VAL A 114 20.01 11.19 -3.09
C VAL A 114 20.21 11.91 -4.42
N GLY A 115 19.11 12.25 -5.07
CA GLY A 115 19.06 13.05 -6.29
C GLY A 115 18.85 14.54 -6.03
N ALA A 116 18.92 15.35 -7.09
CA ALA A 116 18.68 16.79 -7.02
C ALA A 116 17.18 17.16 -6.93
N GLY A 117 16.28 16.28 -7.35
CA GLY A 117 14.82 16.52 -7.41
C GLY A 117 14.12 15.68 -8.47
N LYS A 118 12.79 15.52 -8.33
CA LYS A 118 11.94 15.01 -9.42
C LYS A 118 12.14 15.87 -10.67
N ASN A 119 12.25 15.25 -11.84
CA ASN A 119 12.55 15.92 -13.11
C ASN A 119 13.88 16.71 -13.15
N MET A 120 14.75 16.58 -12.15
CA MET A 120 16.11 17.15 -12.16
C MET A 120 17.16 16.05 -12.30
N THR A 121 16.97 14.93 -11.60
CA THR A 121 17.82 13.74 -11.70
C THR A 121 16.97 12.59 -12.23
N ALA A 122 17.34 12.04 -13.39
CA ALA A 122 16.66 10.87 -13.96
C ALA A 122 17.65 9.72 -14.19
N LEU A 123 17.31 8.53 -13.71
CA LEU A 123 18.00 7.29 -14.05
C LEU A 123 17.20 6.59 -15.16
N VAL A 124 17.78 6.56 -16.36
CA VAL A 124 17.18 5.98 -17.56
C VAL A 124 17.68 4.56 -17.70
N PHE A 125 16.86 3.59 -17.32
CA PHE A 125 17.21 2.17 -17.36
C PHE A 125 16.85 1.58 -18.73
N ARG A 126 17.87 1.21 -19.50
CA ARG A 126 17.76 0.64 -20.85
C ARG A 126 18.60 -0.64 -20.97
N PRO A 127 18.25 -1.73 -20.26
CA PRO A 127 18.90 -3.02 -20.44
C PRO A 127 18.65 -3.60 -21.84
N ASP A 128 19.51 -4.52 -22.28
CA ASP A 128 19.38 -5.23 -23.57
C ASP A 128 18.04 -5.97 -23.71
N THR A 129 17.51 -6.48 -22.58
CA THR A 129 16.22 -7.16 -22.50
C THR A 129 15.40 -6.60 -21.36
N GLY A 130 14.08 -6.49 -21.54
CA GLY A 130 13.16 -6.04 -20.49
C GLY A 130 12.92 -7.13 -19.42
N PRO A 131 12.19 -8.21 -19.76
CA PRO A 131 11.81 -9.24 -18.78
C PRO A 131 13.01 -9.80 -18.01
N GLY A 132 12.89 -9.85 -16.68
CA GLY A 132 13.93 -10.35 -15.78
C GLY A 132 15.08 -9.38 -15.48
N SER A 133 15.13 -8.21 -16.12
CA SER A 133 16.13 -7.17 -15.83
C SER A 133 15.65 -6.24 -14.74
N TYR A 134 16.42 -6.13 -13.66
CA TYR A 134 16.15 -5.22 -12.54
C TYR A 134 17.23 -4.15 -12.42
N LEU A 135 16.87 -2.89 -12.19
CA LEU A 135 17.85 -1.83 -11.91
C LEU A 135 18.51 -2.03 -10.54
N CYS A 136 17.74 -2.51 -9.57
CA CYS A 136 18.14 -2.81 -8.21
C CYS A 136 17.81 -4.27 -7.87
N ARG A 137 18.71 -4.94 -7.14
CA ARG A 137 18.46 -6.25 -6.55
C ARG A 137 19.01 -6.27 -5.13
N ASN A 138 18.20 -6.62 -4.15
CA ASN A 138 18.67 -6.90 -2.79
C ASN A 138 18.42 -8.36 -2.40
N GLU A 139 19.50 -9.09 -2.13
CA GLU A 139 19.46 -10.50 -1.72
C GLU A 139 19.64 -10.61 -0.21
N ASP A 140 18.62 -10.16 0.52
CA ASP A 140 18.57 -10.18 1.99
C ASP A 140 19.78 -9.50 2.66
N THR A 141 20.44 -8.57 1.94
CA THR A 141 21.71 -7.99 2.40
C THR A 141 21.51 -6.64 3.08
N TRP A 142 20.68 -5.77 2.50
CA TRP A 142 20.45 -4.43 3.02
C TRP A 142 19.09 -4.28 3.70
N SER A 143 19.13 -3.67 4.89
CA SER A 143 17.98 -3.05 5.58
C SER A 143 18.14 -1.54 5.61
N ASN A 144 17.05 -0.79 5.84
CA ASN A 144 17.09 0.67 5.95
C ASN A 144 17.67 1.34 4.68
N LEU A 145 17.11 0.98 3.52
CA LEU A 145 17.44 1.57 2.23
C LEU A 145 16.64 2.85 2.01
N SER A 146 17.26 3.91 1.47
CA SER A 146 16.59 5.16 1.11
C SER A 146 16.89 5.58 -0.33
N PHE A 147 15.85 5.94 -1.07
CA PHE A 147 15.93 6.63 -2.35
C PHE A 147 15.19 7.96 -2.24
N GLU A 148 15.87 9.05 -2.57
CA GLU A 148 15.37 10.40 -2.32
C GLU A 148 15.50 11.25 -3.58
N ARG A 149 14.41 11.96 -3.96
CA ARG A 149 14.45 13.09 -4.91
C ARG A 149 15.03 12.76 -6.30
N MET A 150 14.53 11.70 -6.94
CA MET A 150 14.95 11.33 -8.29
C MET A 150 13.84 10.65 -9.08
N GLN A 151 14.00 10.60 -10.40
CA GLN A 151 13.14 9.87 -11.31
C GLN A 151 13.84 8.57 -11.74
N PHE A 152 13.07 7.48 -11.84
CA PHE A 152 13.45 6.23 -12.48
C PHE A 152 12.60 6.05 -13.74
N ARG A 153 13.23 5.93 -14.90
CA ARG A 153 12.54 5.73 -16.18
C ARG A 153 12.96 4.41 -16.81
N SER A 154 11.99 3.53 -17.07
CA SER A 154 12.22 2.36 -17.92
C SER A 154 12.16 2.78 -19.38
N ASP A 155 13.23 2.51 -20.13
CA ASP A 155 13.30 2.72 -21.59
C ASP A 155 13.37 1.39 -22.36
N THR A 156 13.34 0.26 -21.65
CA THR A 156 13.18 -1.08 -22.21
C THR A 156 11.89 -1.70 -21.65
N PRO A 157 10.81 -1.81 -22.46
CA PRO A 157 9.52 -2.32 -22.00
C PRO A 157 9.59 -3.67 -21.28
N GLY A 158 9.04 -3.72 -20.07
CA GLY A 158 9.04 -4.93 -19.23
C GLY A 158 10.29 -5.10 -18.36
N ALA A 159 11.23 -4.15 -18.36
CA ALA A 159 12.22 -4.05 -17.30
C ALA A 159 11.55 -3.79 -15.94
N SER A 160 12.26 -4.04 -14.84
CA SER A 160 11.77 -3.84 -13.48
C SER A 160 12.69 -2.92 -12.69
N PHE A 161 12.14 -2.19 -11.72
CA PHE A 161 12.98 -1.29 -10.92
C PHE A 161 13.72 -2.05 -9.81
N PHE A 162 13.02 -2.84 -8.97
CA PHE A 162 13.64 -3.45 -7.79
C PHE A 162 13.18 -4.90 -7.56
N SER A 163 14.13 -5.81 -7.37
CA SER A 163 13.90 -7.15 -6.81
C SER A 163 14.38 -7.20 -5.36
N SER A 164 13.52 -7.57 -4.41
CA SER A 164 13.86 -7.69 -2.99
C SER A 164 13.54 -9.08 -2.47
N TYR A 165 14.60 -9.86 -2.24
CA TYR A 165 14.54 -11.16 -1.60
C TYR A 165 14.83 -11.03 -0.10
N SER A 166 14.07 -11.75 0.72
CA SER A 166 14.22 -11.68 2.17
C SER A 166 13.90 -12.96 2.92
N THR A 167 14.76 -13.33 3.88
CA THR A 167 14.54 -14.40 4.86
C THR A 167 14.65 -13.91 6.30
N GLY A 168 14.74 -12.60 6.50
CA GLY A 168 14.71 -11.99 7.83
C GLY A 168 15.44 -10.66 7.96
N LEU A 169 16.05 -10.13 6.89
CA LEU A 169 16.95 -8.97 6.98
C LEU A 169 16.45 -7.78 6.18
N ALA A 170 16.01 -7.97 4.94
CA ALA A 170 15.53 -6.88 4.10
C ALA A 170 14.23 -6.27 4.67
N GLN A 171 14.29 -5.03 5.16
CA GLN A 171 13.18 -4.28 5.76
C GLN A 171 13.50 -2.78 5.85
N ASP A 172 12.51 -1.97 6.20
CA ASP A 172 12.62 -0.52 6.46
C ASP A 172 13.04 0.30 5.24
N TYR A 173 12.41 0.08 4.08
CA TYR A 173 12.74 0.82 2.86
C TYR A 173 11.99 2.14 2.80
N ARG A 174 12.68 3.20 2.38
CA ARG A 174 12.15 4.56 2.29
C ARG A 174 12.32 5.09 0.87
N PHE A 175 11.21 5.59 0.34
CA PHE A 175 11.17 6.29 -0.94
C PHE A 175 10.53 7.65 -0.72
N SER A 176 11.29 8.72 -0.93
CA SER A 176 10.82 10.08 -0.69
C SER A 176 11.01 10.92 -1.93
N GLU A 177 9.93 11.56 -2.38
CA GLU A 177 9.95 12.44 -3.56
C GLU A 177 10.53 11.76 -4.81
N CYS A 178 10.28 10.45 -4.98
CA CYS A 178 10.68 9.69 -6.16
C CYS A 178 9.58 9.70 -7.23
N GLU A 179 9.96 9.42 -8.47
CA GLU A 179 9.04 9.26 -9.60
C GLU A 179 9.40 8.04 -10.45
N TRP A 180 8.40 7.26 -10.88
CA TRP A 180 8.58 6.13 -11.80
C TRP A 180 7.83 6.38 -13.11
N LEU A 181 8.54 6.30 -14.24
CA LEU A 181 8.01 6.49 -15.60
C LEU A 181 8.38 5.33 -16.53
N GLY A 182 7.70 5.23 -17.68
CA GLY A 182 7.94 4.20 -18.69
C GLY A 182 7.11 2.93 -18.46
N GLU A 183 7.38 1.88 -19.23
CA GLU A 183 6.72 0.58 -19.09
C GLU A 183 7.57 -0.36 -18.23
N TRP A 184 7.07 -0.68 -17.05
CA TRP A 184 7.69 -1.61 -16.09
C TRP A 184 6.97 -2.96 -16.11
N GLU A 185 7.68 -4.05 -15.82
CA GLU A 185 7.02 -5.28 -15.36
C GLU A 185 6.60 -5.14 -13.90
N TYR A 186 7.57 -4.83 -13.04
CA TYR A 186 7.38 -4.47 -11.64
C TYR A 186 8.06 -3.13 -11.33
N GLY A 187 7.42 -2.28 -10.51
CA GLY A 187 8.18 -1.27 -9.78
C GLY A 187 9.07 -1.96 -8.75
N LEU A 188 8.46 -2.70 -7.83
CA LEU A 188 9.13 -3.51 -6.83
C LEU A 188 8.48 -4.90 -6.77
N ALA A 189 9.34 -5.92 -6.77
CA ALA A 189 8.99 -7.32 -6.66
C ALA A 189 9.55 -7.89 -5.36
N LEU A 190 8.69 -8.45 -4.51
CA LEU A 190 9.07 -9.04 -3.23
C LEU A 190 8.93 -10.56 -3.25
N ASP A 191 9.99 -11.26 -2.85
CA ASP A 191 10.05 -12.72 -2.67
C ASP A 191 10.81 -13.12 -1.40
N GLY A 192 10.86 -14.42 -1.10
CA GLY A 192 11.47 -14.97 0.12
C GLY A 192 10.45 -15.51 1.13
N THR A 193 10.80 -15.53 2.43
CA THR A 193 10.02 -16.21 3.48
C THR A 193 9.80 -15.39 4.74
N ASN A 194 10.47 -14.23 4.88
CA ASN A 194 10.32 -13.40 6.06
C ASN A 194 10.66 -11.93 5.76
N THR A 195 10.23 -11.00 6.61
CA THR A 195 10.48 -9.55 6.47
C THR A 195 10.04 -9.02 5.11
N ASN A 196 10.83 -8.26 4.34
CA ASN A 196 10.33 -7.44 3.22
C ASN A 196 9.21 -6.48 3.67
N SER A 197 9.42 -5.91 4.85
CA SER A 197 8.42 -5.22 5.65
C SER A 197 8.86 -3.80 6.01
N GLU A 198 7.96 -3.04 6.62
CA GLU A 198 8.17 -1.67 7.09
C GLU A 198 8.57 -0.68 5.98
N MET A 199 7.93 -0.75 4.81
CA MET A 199 8.28 0.12 3.69
C MET A 199 7.40 1.37 3.62
N LEU A 200 8.00 2.54 3.37
CA LEU A 200 7.31 3.83 3.23
C LEU A 200 7.61 4.47 1.88
N TRP A 201 6.55 4.90 1.20
CA TRP A 201 6.58 5.84 0.09
C TRP A 201 5.92 7.15 0.52
N GLN A 202 6.63 8.26 0.35
CA GLN A 202 6.16 9.58 0.73
C GLN A 202 6.36 10.58 -0.41
N ALA A 203 5.31 11.34 -0.71
CA ALA A 203 5.32 12.38 -1.74
C ALA A 203 5.84 11.86 -3.09
N CYS A 204 5.58 10.61 -3.44
CA CYS A 204 6.10 9.96 -4.64
C CYS A 204 5.08 10.00 -5.80
N THR A 205 5.57 9.88 -7.04
CA THR A 205 4.76 9.78 -8.26
C THR A 205 4.92 8.40 -8.90
N VAL A 206 3.84 7.68 -9.14
CA VAL A 206 3.83 6.40 -9.85
C VAL A 206 3.06 6.59 -11.15
N ALA A 207 3.77 6.50 -12.28
CA ALA A 207 3.21 6.76 -13.61
C ALA A 207 3.75 5.76 -14.65
N GLY A 208 3.43 5.98 -15.93
CA GLY A 208 3.79 5.06 -17.00
C GLY A 208 2.83 3.87 -17.09
N SER A 209 3.34 2.64 -17.17
CA SER A 209 2.53 1.42 -17.32
C SER A 209 3.17 0.23 -16.59
N TYR A 210 2.35 -0.72 -16.12
CA TYR A 210 2.80 -1.88 -15.35
C TYR A 210 2.22 -3.19 -15.88
N ARG A 211 3.09 -4.10 -16.38
CA ARG A 211 2.68 -5.46 -16.79
C ARG A 211 2.03 -6.23 -15.65
N LYS A 212 2.58 -6.09 -14.45
CA LYS A 212 2.08 -6.71 -13.24
C LYS A 212 1.56 -5.64 -12.29
N ALA A 213 2.43 -5.06 -11.48
CA ALA A 213 2.08 -4.03 -10.51
C ALA A 213 3.25 -3.07 -10.22
N PHE A 214 2.97 -1.89 -9.67
CA PHE A 214 4.01 -1.05 -9.08
C PHE A 214 4.66 -1.75 -7.88
N LEU A 215 3.88 -2.24 -6.92
CA LEU A 215 4.39 -3.11 -5.85
C LEU A 215 3.71 -4.47 -5.92
N TYR A 216 4.51 -5.52 -6.11
CA TYR A 216 4.06 -6.90 -6.15
C TYR A 216 4.67 -7.67 -4.97
N SER A 217 3.81 -8.16 -4.06
CA SER A 217 4.22 -8.88 -2.86
C SER A 217 3.83 -10.35 -2.94
N GLY A 218 4.81 -11.23 -3.09
CA GLY A 218 4.56 -12.68 -3.04
C GLY A 218 5.02 -13.45 -4.28
N ILE A 219 6.16 -13.10 -4.90
CA ILE A 219 6.72 -13.93 -5.97
C ILE A 219 7.19 -15.26 -5.37
N THR A 220 6.65 -16.36 -5.90
CA THR A 220 6.95 -17.72 -5.42
C THR A 220 8.04 -18.38 -6.25
N GLY A 221 8.76 -19.34 -5.67
CA GLY A 221 9.65 -20.25 -6.39
C GLY A 221 11.14 -20.14 -6.06
N HIS A 222 11.51 -19.31 -5.07
CA HIS A 222 12.89 -19.16 -4.64
C HIS A 222 13.21 -20.08 -3.45
N ALA A 223 13.04 -19.61 -2.21
CA ALA A 223 13.33 -20.37 -1.00
C ALA A 223 12.08 -20.84 -0.22
N GLN A 224 10.88 -20.55 -0.73
CA GLN A 224 9.64 -20.85 -0.02
C GLN A 224 9.32 -22.35 -0.05
N THR A 225 8.89 -22.90 1.09
CA THR A 225 8.35 -24.26 1.15
C THR A 225 6.86 -24.28 0.82
N THR A 226 6.15 -23.22 1.23
CA THR A 226 4.79 -22.93 0.79
C THR A 226 4.68 -21.44 0.44
N PRO A 227 3.85 -21.07 -0.55
CA PRO A 227 3.66 -19.65 -0.90
C PRO A 227 3.27 -18.75 0.28
N ASN A 228 2.53 -19.30 1.26
CA ASN A 228 2.09 -18.63 2.48
C ASN A 228 3.22 -18.25 3.44
N ASP A 229 4.43 -18.81 3.28
CA ASP A 229 5.58 -18.42 4.11
C ASP A 229 5.84 -16.90 4.01
N GLN A 230 5.42 -16.26 2.91
CA GLN A 230 5.54 -14.83 2.63
C GLN A 230 4.57 -13.93 3.40
N ASP A 231 3.66 -14.48 4.20
CA ASP A 231 2.72 -13.67 4.99
C ASP A 231 3.39 -12.85 6.11
N GLN A 232 4.69 -13.00 6.33
CA GLN A 232 5.50 -12.11 7.15
C GLN A 232 5.85 -10.77 6.45
N PHE A 233 5.47 -10.60 5.19
CA PHE A 233 5.66 -9.37 4.42
C PHE A 233 4.61 -8.36 4.84
N LEU A 234 4.96 -7.46 5.75
CA LEU A 234 3.99 -6.64 6.48
C LEU A 234 4.37 -5.16 6.51
N ASN A 235 3.37 -4.30 6.74
CA ASN A 235 3.54 -2.88 7.06
C ASN A 235 4.07 -2.05 5.90
N TYR A 236 3.13 -1.59 5.07
CA TYR A 236 3.40 -0.72 3.92
C TYR A 236 2.63 0.58 4.07
N TRP A 237 3.34 1.70 3.96
CA TRP A 237 2.77 3.04 4.09
C TRP A 237 2.98 3.84 2.81
N PHE A 238 1.89 4.41 2.30
CA PHE A 238 1.88 5.27 1.13
C PHE A 238 1.23 6.59 1.53
N THR A 239 1.99 7.68 1.52
CA THR A 239 1.51 8.99 1.98
C THR A 239 1.75 10.06 0.91
N ASP A 240 0.73 10.87 0.63
CA ASP A 240 0.80 11.98 -0.32
C ASP A 240 1.24 11.54 -1.73
N MET A 241 0.71 10.40 -2.19
CA MET A 241 1.08 9.81 -3.47
C MET A 241 0.36 10.49 -4.64
N LYS A 242 1.06 10.64 -5.77
CA LYS A 242 0.43 10.84 -7.07
C LYS A 242 0.50 9.53 -7.85
N VAL A 243 -0.63 8.84 -8.00
CA VAL A 243 -0.70 7.57 -8.73
C VAL A 243 -1.44 7.84 -10.04
N GLU A 244 -0.72 7.97 -11.14
CA GLU A 244 -1.27 8.32 -12.46
C GLU A 244 -0.56 7.52 -13.56
N TYR A 245 -1.07 6.34 -13.86
CA TYR A 245 -0.51 5.43 -14.87
C TYR A 245 -1.55 5.05 -15.92
N GLU A 246 -1.10 4.62 -17.09
CA GLU A 246 -1.97 4.28 -18.22
C GLU A 246 -2.69 2.95 -17.98
N TRP A 247 -1.96 1.90 -17.62
CA TRP A 247 -2.55 0.60 -17.31
C TRP A 247 -1.64 -0.23 -16.41
N GLY A 248 -2.23 -1.22 -15.73
CA GLY A 248 -1.51 -2.06 -14.76
C GLY A 248 -2.18 -2.11 -13.41
N ASN A 249 -1.46 -2.58 -12.39
CA ASN A 249 -1.92 -2.51 -11.01
C ASN A 249 -1.01 -1.60 -10.18
N PHE A 250 -1.53 -0.95 -9.15
CA PHE A 250 -0.68 -0.19 -8.22
C PHE A 250 -0.11 -1.14 -7.16
N LEU A 251 -0.95 -1.70 -6.30
CA LEU A 251 -0.56 -2.70 -5.29
C LEU A 251 -1.17 -4.05 -5.63
N GLU A 252 -0.33 -5.08 -5.74
CA GLU A 252 -0.77 -6.46 -5.90
C GLU A 252 -0.13 -7.36 -4.82
N PHE A 253 -0.96 -7.89 -3.93
CA PHE A 253 -0.50 -8.68 -2.78
C PHE A 253 -1.16 -10.07 -2.78
N PRO A 254 -0.63 -11.03 -3.57
CA PRO A 254 -0.91 -12.44 -3.37
C PRO A 254 -0.59 -12.92 -1.96
N TYR A 255 0.52 -12.45 -1.37
CA TYR A 255 0.93 -12.77 0.00
C TYR A 255 1.46 -11.53 0.72
N GLY A 256 1.46 -11.57 2.05
CA GLY A 256 1.74 -10.39 2.88
C GLY A 256 0.54 -9.47 3.01
N GLY A 257 0.72 -8.31 3.64
CA GLY A 257 -0.36 -7.35 3.89
C GLY A 257 -0.03 -6.27 4.91
N SER A 258 -1.03 -5.82 5.68
CA SER A 258 -0.95 -4.64 6.54
C SER A 258 -0.54 -3.38 5.77
N ILE A 259 -1.47 -2.85 4.98
CA ILE A 259 -1.26 -1.75 4.02
C ILE A 259 -2.05 -0.52 4.48
N SER A 260 -1.42 0.66 4.39
CA SER A 260 -2.05 1.95 4.64
C SER A 260 -1.71 2.95 3.54
N CYS A 261 -2.72 3.47 2.86
CA CYS A 261 -2.63 4.52 1.86
C CYS A 261 -3.38 5.76 2.38
N ARG A 262 -2.71 6.92 2.44
CA ARG A 262 -3.28 8.16 2.94
C ARG A 262 -2.95 9.33 2.02
N GLY A 263 -3.98 10.07 1.63
CA GLY A 263 -3.81 11.23 0.77
C GLY A 263 -3.47 10.84 -0.67
N GLY A 264 -3.68 11.79 -1.58
CA GLY A 264 -3.21 11.70 -2.96
C GLY A 264 -4.31 11.62 -4.01
N SER A 265 -3.87 11.48 -5.25
CA SER A 265 -4.73 11.40 -6.45
C SER A 265 -4.41 10.14 -7.24
N TYR A 266 -5.43 9.32 -7.49
CA TYR A 266 -5.30 7.97 -8.05
C TYR A 266 -6.09 7.86 -9.35
N ILE A 267 -5.38 7.76 -10.47
CA ILE A 267 -5.93 7.81 -11.83
C ILE A 267 -5.31 6.69 -12.66
N ILE A 268 -6.17 5.89 -13.30
CA ILE A 268 -5.78 4.98 -14.39
C ILE A 268 -6.31 5.61 -15.69
N THR A 269 -5.42 6.05 -16.57
CA THR A 269 -5.81 6.85 -17.74
C THR A 269 -6.19 6.02 -18.97
N GLY A 270 -5.80 4.75 -19.02
CA GLY A 270 -5.99 3.86 -20.16
C GLY A 270 -6.42 2.44 -19.76
N LYS A 271 -6.10 1.49 -20.65
CA LYS A 271 -6.52 0.09 -20.56
C LYS A 271 -5.35 -0.82 -20.92
N ARG A 272 -5.29 -2.02 -20.33
CA ARG A 272 -4.26 -3.00 -20.70
C ARG A 272 -4.34 -3.29 -22.21
N PRO A 273 -3.22 -3.19 -22.95
CA PRO A 273 -3.22 -3.34 -24.40
C PRO A 273 -3.47 -4.79 -24.85
N VAL A 274 -3.17 -5.75 -23.99
CA VAL A 274 -3.33 -7.18 -24.26
C VAL A 274 -4.22 -7.81 -23.19
N ARG A 275 -5.20 -8.60 -23.63
CA ARG A 275 -6.02 -9.41 -22.73
C ARG A 275 -5.19 -10.60 -22.22
N THR A 276 -4.98 -10.68 -20.91
CA THR A 276 -4.32 -11.85 -20.29
C THR A 276 -5.33 -12.72 -19.55
N GLU A 277 -4.98 -13.96 -19.26
CA GLU A 277 -5.80 -14.84 -18.42
C GLU A 277 -5.98 -14.26 -17.01
N GLU A 278 -4.90 -13.74 -16.44
CA GLU A 278 -4.83 -13.26 -15.06
C GLU A 278 -5.60 -11.95 -14.81
N TYR A 279 -5.52 -11.01 -15.76
CA TYR A 279 -6.06 -9.65 -15.59
C TYR A 279 -7.21 -9.33 -16.54
N GLY A 280 -7.45 -10.17 -17.55
CA GLY A 280 -8.26 -9.76 -18.70
C GLY A 280 -7.69 -8.47 -19.26
N THR A 281 -8.52 -7.43 -19.34
CA THR A 281 -8.10 -6.08 -19.72
C THR A 281 -8.12 -5.07 -18.57
N THR A 282 -8.35 -5.54 -17.35
CA THR A 282 -8.62 -4.70 -16.18
C THR A 282 -7.35 -4.22 -15.50
N SER A 283 -7.34 -2.95 -15.10
CA SER A 283 -6.32 -2.32 -14.25
C SER A 283 -6.90 -2.06 -12.86
N THR A 284 -6.13 -2.26 -11.79
CA THR A 284 -6.64 -2.20 -10.40
C THR A 284 -5.69 -1.44 -9.48
N PHE A 285 -6.17 -0.49 -8.67
CA PHE A 285 -5.31 0.14 -7.66
C PHE A 285 -4.88 -0.84 -6.57
N PHE A 286 -5.82 -1.63 -6.01
CA PHE A 286 -5.52 -2.57 -4.94
C PHE A 286 -6.03 -3.98 -5.28
N ARG A 287 -5.11 -4.93 -5.52
CA ARG A 287 -5.46 -6.30 -5.90
C ARG A 287 -4.92 -7.30 -4.87
N PHE A 288 -5.82 -8.02 -4.21
CA PHE A 288 -5.50 -9.04 -3.19
C PHE A 288 -6.10 -10.38 -3.64
N PRO A 289 -5.39 -11.16 -4.49
CA PRO A 289 -5.98 -12.24 -5.29
C PRO A 289 -5.98 -13.63 -4.63
N VAL A 290 -5.47 -13.76 -3.40
CA VAL A 290 -5.44 -15.04 -2.66
C VAL A 290 -6.29 -14.96 -1.41
N SER A 291 -7.02 -16.05 -1.11
CA SER A 291 -7.94 -16.08 0.04
C SER A 291 -7.29 -16.61 1.31
N ARG A 292 -6.37 -17.57 1.17
CA ARG A 292 -5.68 -18.24 2.27
C ARG A 292 -4.45 -17.45 2.70
N HIS A 293 -4.50 -16.95 3.94
CA HIS A 293 -3.39 -16.31 4.62
C HIS A 293 -3.21 -16.87 6.04
N HIS A 294 -2.05 -16.63 6.63
CA HIS A 294 -1.84 -16.68 8.07
C HIS A 294 -2.59 -15.54 8.78
N ASP A 295 -2.86 -15.73 10.08
CA ASP A 295 -3.61 -14.75 10.87
C ASP A 295 -2.84 -13.41 10.98
N SER A 296 -3.58 -12.30 11.10
CA SER A 296 -3.08 -10.92 11.31
C SER A 296 -2.39 -10.22 10.12
N VAL A 297 -2.40 -10.83 8.95
CA VAL A 297 -1.78 -10.28 7.72
C VAL A 297 -2.74 -9.36 6.95
N GLN A 298 -4.01 -9.73 6.97
CA GLN A 298 -5.06 -9.17 6.12
C GLN A 298 -5.63 -7.88 6.72
N ARG A 299 -4.92 -6.76 6.52
CA ARG A 299 -5.37 -5.41 6.88
C ARG A 299 -5.09 -4.45 5.74
N PHE A 300 -6.12 -3.73 5.31
CA PHE A 300 -6.01 -2.65 4.34
C PHE A 300 -6.75 -1.40 4.82
N HIS A 301 -6.11 -0.24 4.67
CA HIS A 301 -6.69 1.06 4.96
C HIS A 301 -6.37 2.06 3.85
N ALA A 302 -7.39 2.68 3.27
CA ALA A 302 -7.30 3.82 2.37
C ALA A 302 -8.03 5.02 2.99
N GLN A 303 -7.38 6.18 3.00
CA GLN A 303 -7.96 7.39 3.59
C GLN A 303 -7.66 8.63 2.77
N ASP A 304 -8.65 9.52 2.60
CA ASP A 304 -8.48 10.84 1.98
C ASP A 304 -7.90 10.74 0.55
N ILE A 305 -8.45 9.81 -0.24
CA ILE A 305 -8.00 9.54 -1.61
C ILE A 305 -9.14 9.84 -2.58
N ARG A 306 -8.81 10.60 -3.63
CA ARG A 306 -9.65 10.73 -4.82
C ARG A 306 -9.20 9.73 -5.89
N PHE A 307 -10.13 8.89 -6.34
CA PHE A 307 -9.98 7.94 -7.43
C PHE A 307 -10.70 8.43 -8.70
N GLU A 308 -10.16 8.12 -9.88
CA GLU A 308 -10.86 8.30 -11.15
C GLU A 308 -11.19 6.96 -11.81
N VAL A 309 -12.44 6.52 -11.67
CA VAL A 309 -12.98 5.34 -12.39
C VAL A 309 -13.39 5.78 -13.80
N ARG A 310 -12.51 5.56 -14.78
CA ARG A 310 -12.66 6.12 -16.15
C ARG A 310 -13.27 5.15 -17.16
N SER A 311 -13.45 3.88 -16.82
CA SER A 311 -14.11 2.88 -17.66
C SER A 311 -14.48 1.63 -16.85
N PRO A 312 -15.28 0.71 -17.41
CA PRO A 312 -15.53 -0.60 -16.81
C PRO A 312 -14.27 -1.47 -16.59
N ASP A 313 -13.15 -1.14 -17.23
CA ASP A 313 -11.86 -1.83 -17.09
C ASP A 313 -10.98 -1.28 -15.95
N VAL A 314 -11.50 -0.36 -15.13
CA VAL A 314 -10.79 0.20 -13.97
C VAL A 314 -11.46 -0.26 -12.68
N ARG A 315 -10.65 -0.75 -11.74
CA ARG A 315 -11.08 -1.11 -10.38
C ARG A 315 -10.31 -0.31 -9.33
N VAL A 316 -11.02 0.11 -8.30
CA VAL A 316 -10.40 0.59 -7.06
C VAL A 316 -9.80 -0.59 -6.30
N ILE A 317 -10.57 -1.66 -6.12
CA ILE A 317 -10.11 -2.83 -5.37
C ILE A 317 -10.75 -4.13 -5.86
N ASP A 318 -9.94 -5.19 -5.91
CA ASP A 318 -10.37 -6.58 -6.11
C ASP A 318 -9.73 -7.44 -5.01
N CYS A 319 -10.51 -7.82 -4.01
CA CYS A 319 -10.03 -8.45 -2.79
C CYS A 319 -10.73 -9.79 -2.54
N VAL A 320 -9.96 -10.87 -2.41
CA VAL A 320 -10.50 -12.21 -2.12
C VAL A 320 -10.10 -12.76 -0.75
N TRP A 321 -9.54 -11.92 0.11
CA TRP A 321 -9.27 -12.25 1.51
C TRP A 321 -10.49 -12.85 2.20
N SER A 322 -10.32 -13.93 2.97
CA SER A 322 -11.43 -14.58 3.70
C SER A 322 -11.62 -14.10 5.15
N SER A 323 -10.78 -13.18 5.61
CA SER A 323 -10.70 -12.68 6.98
C SER A 323 -9.95 -11.35 7.03
N GLY A 324 -9.88 -10.73 8.20
CA GLY A 324 -9.19 -9.46 8.39
C GLY A 324 -10.07 -8.25 8.10
N THR A 325 -9.46 -7.12 7.72
CA THR A 325 -10.17 -5.84 7.56
C THR A 325 -9.79 -5.09 6.29
N VAL A 326 -10.79 -4.44 5.70
CA VAL A 326 -10.65 -3.49 4.58
C VAL A 326 -11.42 -2.23 4.95
N HIS A 327 -10.73 -1.09 5.01
CA HIS A 327 -11.34 0.18 5.39
C HIS A 327 -11.04 1.28 4.37
N PHE A 328 -12.08 1.95 3.90
CA PHE A 328 -12.01 3.19 3.14
C PHE A 328 -12.64 4.31 3.98
N ALA A 329 -11.91 5.40 4.19
CA ALA A 329 -12.37 6.57 4.94
C ALA A 329 -12.19 7.84 4.11
N ASP A 330 -13.20 8.70 4.03
CA ASP A 330 -13.14 9.99 3.32
C ASP A 330 -12.61 9.85 1.86
N CYS A 331 -12.96 8.76 1.18
CA CYS A 331 -12.55 8.52 -0.20
C CYS A 331 -13.63 8.96 -1.21
N ASP A 332 -13.22 9.36 -2.40
CA ASP A 332 -14.12 9.78 -3.47
C ASP A 332 -13.72 9.13 -4.81
N ASP A 333 -14.59 8.29 -5.37
CA ASP A 333 -14.40 7.70 -6.71
C ASP A 333 -15.41 8.24 -7.77
N THR A 334 -16.13 9.30 -7.43
CA THR A 334 -17.26 9.84 -8.21
C THR A 334 -16.87 10.83 -9.29
N ALA A 335 -15.57 11.04 -9.51
CA ALA A 335 -15.04 12.01 -10.47
C ALA A 335 -15.65 11.90 -11.89
N ASN A 336 -16.04 10.68 -12.30
CA ASN A 336 -16.67 10.41 -13.60
C ASN A 336 -18.10 9.86 -13.46
N ALA A 337 -18.76 10.03 -12.32
CA ALA A 337 -20.10 9.48 -12.07
C ALA A 337 -21.19 9.98 -13.05
N PHE A 338 -20.93 11.09 -13.75
CA PHE A 338 -21.82 11.67 -14.76
C PHE A 338 -21.71 11.02 -16.15
N MET A 339 -20.71 10.16 -16.38
CA MET A 339 -20.51 9.49 -17.66
C MET A 339 -21.52 8.35 -17.87
N ASP A 340 -21.88 8.07 -19.12
CA ASP A 340 -22.90 7.06 -19.47
C ASP A 340 -22.55 5.64 -19.00
N PHE A 341 -21.26 5.30 -18.94
CA PHE A 341 -20.81 3.98 -18.46
C PHE A 341 -20.87 3.82 -16.94
N SER A 342 -21.03 4.91 -16.18
CA SER A 342 -20.81 4.92 -14.73
C SER A 342 -21.86 4.14 -13.94
N ALA A 343 -23.06 3.94 -14.50
CA ALA A 343 -24.04 3.04 -13.89
C ALA A 343 -23.61 1.55 -13.97
N GLU A 344 -22.72 1.20 -14.90
CA GLU A 344 -22.35 -0.19 -15.17
C GLU A 344 -21.04 -0.61 -14.49
N VAL A 345 -20.22 0.34 -14.01
CA VAL A 345 -18.93 0.01 -13.39
C VAL A 345 -19.07 -0.78 -12.09
N ARG A 346 -18.03 -1.56 -11.79
CA ARG A 346 -17.88 -2.35 -10.56
C ARG A 346 -16.51 -2.07 -9.92
N PRO A 347 -16.27 -0.84 -9.41
CA PRO A 347 -14.95 -0.40 -8.97
C PRO A 347 -14.46 -1.15 -7.73
N HIS A 348 -15.38 -1.62 -6.89
CA HIS A 348 -15.08 -2.36 -5.67
C HIS A 348 -15.61 -3.78 -5.76
N GLN A 349 -14.72 -4.76 -5.66
CA GLN A 349 -15.06 -6.18 -5.69
C GLN A 349 -14.46 -6.94 -4.51
N TYR A 350 -15.28 -7.78 -3.88
CA TYR A 350 -14.89 -8.54 -2.69
C TYR A 350 -15.35 -9.98 -2.78
N SER A 351 -14.58 -10.90 -2.19
CA SER A 351 -15.11 -12.18 -1.73
C SER A 351 -15.50 -12.07 -0.26
N VAL A 352 -16.66 -12.61 0.12
CA VAL A 352 -17.17 -12.57 1.50
C VAL A 352 -17.61 -13.94 1.97
N GLY A 353 -17.15 -14.31 3.16
CA GLY A 353 -17.54 -15.51 3.88
C GLY A 353 -17.97 -15.21 5.31
N PRO A 354 -18.26 -16.24 6.12
CA PRO A 354 -18.76 -16.06 7.50
C PRO A 354 -17.77 -15.36 8.45
N ARG A 355 -16.49 -15.30 8.09
CA ARG A 355 -15.42 -14.66 8.89
C ARG A 355 -14.89 -13.35 8.30
N GLY A 356 -15.52 -12.86 7.23
CA GLY A 356 -15.11 -11.61 6.59
C GLY A 356 -14.61 -11.77 5.14
N PRO A 357 -13.81 -10.79 4.67
CA PRO A 357 -13.18 -9.72 5.45
C PRO A 357 -14.21 -8.73 5.99
N LEU A 358 -13.90 -8.06 7.09
CA LEU A 358 -14.74 -6.98 7.60
C LEU A 358 -14.47 -5.73 6.77
N ILE A 359 -15.49 -5.26 6.04
CA ILE A 359 -15.36 -4.17 5.07
C ILE A 359 -16.12 -2.95 5.60
N ARG A 360 -15.44 -1.80 5.67
CA ARG A 360 -16.04 -0.54 6.09
C ARG A 360 -15.75 0.57 5.07
N TYR A 361 -16.79 1.33 4.77
CA TYR A 361 -16.72 2.63 4.11
C TYR A 361 -17.24 3.68 5.07
N ASP A 362 -16.46 4.74 5.29
CA ASP A 362 -16.78 5.80 6.24
C ASP A 362 -16.67 7.15 5.54
N SER A 363 -17.78 7.89 5.43
CA SER A 363 -17.82 9.24 4.86
C SER A 363 -17.31 9.31 3.41
N CYS A 364 -17.52 8.24 2.62
CA CYS A 364 -17.07 8.15 1.23
C CYS A 364 -18.12 8.64 0.22
N GLN A 365 -17.66 9.05 -0.97
CA GLN A 365 -18.48 9.25 -2.16
C GLN A 365 -18.17 8.12 -3.16
N LEU A 366 -19.19 7.37 -3.57
CA LEU A 366 -19.02 6.08 -4.26
C LEU A 366 -19.85 5.96 -5.54
N VAL A 367 -19.27 5.42 -6.62
CA VAL A 367 -19.84 5.32 -7.98
C VAL A 367 -20.24 3.89 -8.37
N GLY A 368 -21.26 3.77 -9.22
CA GLY A 368 -21.66 2.50 -9.81
C GLY A 368 -22.17 1.49 -8.78
N ARG A 369 -21.75 0.22 -8.88
CA ARG A 369 -22.15 -0.83 -7.93
C ARG A 369 -20.94 -1.51 -7.30
N HIS A 370 -21.06 -1.88 -6.03
CA HIS A 370 -20.06 -2.68 -5.33
C HIS A 370 -20.47 -4.15 -5.39
N GLN A 371 -19.53 -5.02 -5.77
CA GLN A 371 -19.81 -6.43 -6.04
C GLN A 371 -19.24 -7.35 -4.95
N TYR A 372 -20.05 -8.32 -4.53
CA TYR A 372 -19.74 -9.26 -3.47
C TYR A 372 -19.91 -10.71 -3.94
N ARG A 373 -18.80 -11.43 -4.03
CA ARG A 373 -18.74 -12.87 -4.34
C ARG A 373 -18.91 -13.66 -3.04
N THR A 374 -19.99 -14.42 -2.92
CA THR A 374 -20.31 -15.11 -1.66
C THR A 374 -19.83 -16.55 -1.70
N THR A 375 -19.05 -16.98 -0.70
CA THR A 375 -18.57 -18.38 -0.61
C THR A 375 -19.55 -19.31 0.11
N HIS A 376 -20.64 -18.78 0.67
CA HIS A 376 -21.70 -19.51 1.38
C HIS A 376 -23.09 -18.92 1.08
N ARG A 377 -24.16 -19.59 1.54
CA ARG A 377 -25.53 -19.08 1.41
C ARG A 377 -25.70 -17.75 2.15
N GLN A 378 -26.17 -16.72 1.43
CA GLN A 378 -26.31 -15.34 1.90
C GLN A 378 -27.13 -15.20 3.19
N ASP A 379 -28.22 -15.97 3.32
CA ASP A 379 -29.17 -15.88 4.44
C ASP A 379 -28.59 -16.28 5.81
N THR A 380 -27.37 -16.83 5.84
CA THR A 380 -26.70 -17.28 7.05
C THR A 380 -25.47 -16.45 7.43
N GLN A 381 -25.14 -15.42 6.64
CA GLN A 381 -23.94 -14.62 6.88
C GLN A 381 -24.22 -13.45 7.85
N PRO A 382 -23.35 -13.23 8.86
CA PRO A 382 -23.43 -12.02 9.68
C PRO A 382 -23.19 -10.77 8.81
N ALA A 383 -23.63 -9.60 9.31
CA ALA A 383 -23.29 -8.35 8.66
C ALA A 383 -21.77 -8.10 8.78
N VAL A 384 -21.07 -8.20 7.65
CA VAL A 384 -19.60 -8.05 7.56
C VAL A 384 -19.19 -6.86 6.69
N VAL A 385 -20.16 -6.14 6.12
CA VAL A 385 -19.94 -4.96 5.28
C VAL A 385 -20.79 -3.81 5.79
N ARG A 386 -20.16 -2.64 5.96
CA ARG A 386 -20.83 -1.43 6.45
C ARG A 386 -20.44 -0.21 5.63
N TYR A 387 -21.46 0.58 5.28
CA TYR A 387 -21.34 1.92 4.71
C TYR A 387 -21.92 2.91 5.72
N ASP A 388 -21.10 3.86 6.17
CA ASP A 388 -21.46 4.90 7.13
C ASP A 388 -21.32 6.27 6.46
N MET A 389 -22.37 7.09 6.52
CA MET A 389 -22.32 8.49 6.04
C MET A 389 -21.87 8.64 4.58
N CYS A 390 -22.14 7.65 3.73
CA CYS A 390 -21.68 7.64 2.35
C CYS A 390 -22.67 8.30 1.37
N LEU A 391 -22.15 8.89 0.30
CA LEU A 391 -22.93 9.33 -0.85
C LEU A 391 -22.80 8.31 -1.98
N LEU A 392 -23.92 7.73 -2.41
CA LEU A 392 -24.00 6.72 -3.45
C LEU A 392 -24.47 7.35 -4.76
N ARG A 393 -23.70 7.19 -5.82
CA ARG A 393 -24.03 7.66 -7.16
C ARG A 393 -24.49 6.50 -8.05
N ASN A 394 -25.31 6.86 -9.04
CA ASN A 394 -25.88 5.99 -10.08
C ASN A 394 -26.93 4.96 -9.62
N HIS A 395 -26.92 4.51 -8.36
CA HIS A 395 -27.87 3.52 -7.85
C HIS A 395 -28.40 3.87 -6.45
N PRO A 396 -29.67 3.54 -6.14
CA PRO A 396 -30.17 3.57 -4.76
C PRO A 396 -29.52 2.46 -3.92
N GLN A 397 -29.61 2.54 -2.59
CA GLN A 397 -29.01 1.56 -1.66
C GLN A 397 -29.40 0.10 -1.97
N SER A 398 -30.65 -0.12 -2.40
CA SER A 398 -31.18 -1.45 -2.75
C SER A 398 -30.49 -2.11 -3.96
N GLU A 399 -29.83 -1.32 -4.80
CA GLU A 399 -29.17 -1.77 -6.04
C GLU A 399 -27.66 -1.51 -6.03
N PHE A 400 -27.14 -0.80 -5.02
CA PHE A 400 -25.75 -0.40 -4.93
C PHE A 400 -24.82 -1.57 -4.59
N ALA A 401 -25.17 -2.36 -3.57
CA ALA A 401 -24.40 -3.52 -3.15
C ALA A 401 -25.01 -4.82 -3.70
N VAL A 402 -24.32 -5.45 -4.63
CA VAL A 402 -24.84 -6.59 -5.41
C VAL A 402 -24.01 -7.86 -5.19
N THR A 403 -24.67 -9.00 -5.35
CA THR A 403 -24.03 -10.32 -5.29
C THR A 403 -23.94 -10.96 -6.67
N ASP A 404 -23.07 -11.97 -6.83
CA ASP A 404 -22.96 -12.72 -8.09
C ASP A 404 -24.27 -13.46 -8.44
N GLY A 405 -24.83 -13.22 -9.63
CA GLY A 405 -26.05 -13.88 -10.14
C GLY A 405 -26.81 -13.04 -11.18
N ALA A 406 -27.61 -13.68 -12.04
CA ALA A 406 -28.35 -13.04 -13.13
C ALA A 406 -29.48 -12.08 -12.68
N GLY A 407 -29.77 -12.03 -11.37
CA GLY A 407 -30.54 -10.97 -10.75
C GLY A 407 -29.69 -10.34 -9.66
N ALA A 408 -29.57 -9.01 -9.67
CA ALA A 408 -28.92 -8.25 -8.61
C ALA A 408 -29.74 -8.40 -7.32
N ASN A 409 -29.53 -9.49 -6.59
CA ASN A 409 -30.16 -9.69 -5.29
C ASN A 409 -29.43 -8.80 -4.26
N PRO A 410 -30.18 -8.04 -3.43
CA PRO A 410 -29.60 -7.22 -2.39
C PRO A 410 -28.72 -8.04 -1.45
N ALA A 411 -27.50 -7.58 -1.20
CA ALA A 411 -26.55 -8.24 -0.31
C ALA A 411 -26.98 -8.12 1.17
N ARG A 412 -27.63 -9.15 1.74
CA ARG A 412 -28.21 -9.10 3.11
C ARG A 412 -27.20 -8.89 4.24
N PHE A 413 -25.93 -9.20 4.00
CA PHE A 413 -24.79 -8.99 4.92
C PHE A 413 -24.22 -7.56 4.86
N VAL A 414 -24.81 -6.69 4.04
CA VAL A 414 -24.47 -5.28 3.92
C VAL A 414 -25.40 -4.44 4.80
N ARG A 415 -24.85 -3.40 5.41
CA ARG A 415 -25.59 -2.38 6.14
C ARG A 415 -25.21 -1.00 5.63
N PHE A 416 -26.22 -0.18 5.35
CA PHE A 416 -26.08 1.25 5.08
C PHE A 416 -26.58 2.00 6.32
N THR A 417 -25.84 3.00 6.76
CA THR A 417 -26.18 3.85 7.90
C THR A 417 -25.95 5.29 7.47
N ASP A 418 -27.01 6.10 7.53
CA ASP A 418 -26.99 7.52 7.17
C ASP A 418 -26.43 7.84 5.76
N CYS A 419 -26.60 6.90 4.82
CA CYS A 419 -26.13 7.05 3.44
C CYS A 419 -27.19 7.70 2.55
N LEU A 420 -26.76 8.54 1.60
CA LEU A 420 -27.62 9.20 0.61
C LEU A 420 -27.42 8.55 -0.76
N GLY A 421 -28.48 8.38 -1.57
CA GLY A 421 -28.38 7.74 -2.89
C GLY A 421 -29.25 8.39 -3.96
N THR A 422 -29.07 8.00 -5.23
CA THR A 422 -29.90 8.49 -6.35
C THR A 422 -31.22 7.71 -6.43
N GLY A 423 -32.26 8.24 -5.81
CA GLY A 423 -33.64 7.74 -5.82
C GLY A 423 -34.51 8.57 -4.87
N PRO A 424 -35.85 8.60 -5.01
CA PRO A 424 -36.69 9.21 -3.98
C PRO A 424 -36.39 8.51 -2.65
N ALA A 425 -36.25 9.28 -1.57
CA ALA A 425 -36.04 8.75 -0.22
C ALA A 425 -37.21 7.81 0.14
N GLY A 426 -37.06 6.53 -0.17
CA GLY A 426 -38.03 5.49 0.13
C GLY A 426 -37.90 5.10 1.59
N ASP A 427 -38.83 5.63 2.39
CA ASP A 427 -39.23 5.18 3.73
C ASP A 427 -38.09 4.74 4.65
N THR A 428 -37.44 5.73 5.27
CA THR A 428 -36.94 5.53 6.63
C THR A 428 -38.12 5.02 7.47
N PRO A 429 -38.03 3.85 8.15
CA PRO A 429 -39.06 3.47 9.09
C PRO A 429 -39.17 4.59 10.12
N ALA A 430 -40.36 5.18 10.25
CA ALA A 430 -40.62 6.16 11.29
C ALA A 430 -40.18 5.55 12.64
N PRO A 431 -39.51 6.32 13.52
CA PRO A 431 -39.21 5.85 14.85
C PRO A 431 -40.53 5.39 15.51
N PRO A 432 -40.52 4.29 16.28
CA PRO A 432 -41.72 3.84 16.96
C PRO A 432 -42.28 5.00 17.79
N PRO A 433 -43.62 5.22 17.78
CA PRO A 433 -44.22 6.33 18.52
C PRO A 433 -43.80 6.25 19.98
N SER A 434 -43.34 7.38 20.53
CA SER A 434 -43.02 7.50 21.94
C SER A 434 -44.25 7.14 22.76
N THR A 435 -44.13 6.12 23.60
CA THR A 435 -45.10 5.85 24.65
C THR A 435 -44.88 6.86 25.77
N ASP A 436 -45.31 8.09 25.56
CA ASP A 436 -45.50 9.00 26.68
C ASP A 436 -46.71 8.53 27.50
N PRO A 437 -46.60 8.48 28.84
CA PRO A 437 -47.69 8.03 29.69
C PRO A 437 -48.86 9.01 29.62
N ALA A 438 -50.06 8.46 29.41
CA ALA A 438 -51.31 9.21 29.37
C ALA A 438 -51.48 10.09 30.61
N VAL A 439 -51.57 11.40 30.40
CA VAL A 439 -52.00 12.37 31.42
C VAL A 439 -53.51 12.15 31.66
N PRO A 440 -53.95 11.93 32.91
CA PRO A 440 -55.36 11.74 33.20
C PRO A 440 -56.13 13.08 33.07
N PRO A 441 -57.42 13.04 32.66
CA PRO A 441 -58.20 14.25 32.45
C PRO A 441 -58.46 14.98 33.78
N GLY A 442 -58.16 16.29 33.77
CA GLY A 442 -58.36 17.19 34.89
C GLY A 442 -59.84 17.31 35.29
N ARG A 443 -60.09 17.28 36.60
CA ARG A 443 -61.39 17.62 37.20
C ARG A 443 -61.68 19.11 37.00
N THR A 444 -62.85 19.39 36.44
CA THR A 444 -63.50 20.70 36.52
C THR A 444 -63.94 20.97 37.96
N SER A 445 -63.51 22.10 38.52
CA SER A 445 -64.13 22.68 39.72
C SER A 445 -65.36 23.50 39.33
N PRO A 446 -66.48 23.45 40.08
CA PRO A 446 -67.60 24.34 39.86
C PRO A 446 -67.39 25.68 40.60
N THR A 447 -67.95 26.72 40.01
CA THR A 447 -68.28 28.01 40.63
C THR A 447 -69.38 27.82 41.67
N ASP A 448 -69.04 28.03 42.95
CA ASP A 448 -69.60 29.03 43.89
C ASP A 448 -69.06 28.81 45.30
#